data_AF-A0A8G2C992-F1
#
_entry.id   AF-A0A8G2C992-F1
#
_cell.length_a   1.000
_cell.length_b   1.000
_cell.length_c   1.000
_cell.angle_alpha   90.00
_cell.angle_beta   90.00
_cell.angle_gamma   90.00
#
_symmetry.space_group_name_H-M   'P 1'
#
loop_
_entity.id
_entity.type
_entity.pdbx_description
1 polymer ?
#
loop_
_entity_poly.entity_id
_entity_poly.type
_entity_poly.pdbx_seq_one_letter_code
_entity_poly.pdbx_strand_id
1 'polypeptide(L)'
;MTTITKERPPRLDHPDIGKAMPLSDEDTLLIEQTRKENEALSEDERRARFDNIISKSGRCGFASSGQYDYILNTNPRKTYTVTINTDWRRGVEHGFYTDTYTAPAGGKVMLGCTQTNNIPVTKYIRKVVGEV
;
A
#
# COMPACT_ATOMS: atom_id res chain seq x y z
N MET A 1 26.02 -3.16 -15.71
CA MET A 1 25.72 -2.25 -14.58
C MET A 1 24.27 -1.83 -14.74
N THR A 2 23.40 -2.19 -13.80
CA THR A 2 21.98 -1.84 -13.85
C THR A 2 21.81 -0.50 -13.13
N THR A 3 21.57 0.56 -13.88
CA THR A 3 21.33 1.89 -13.32
C THR A 3 20.00 1.87 -12.57
N ILE A 4 20.04 1.92 -11.24
CA ILE A 4 18.84 2.03 -10.43
C ILE A 4 18.45 3.51 -10.39
N THR A 5 17.53 3.93 -11.25
CA THR A 5 17.03 5.30 -11.25
C THR A 5 15.95 5.46 -10.18
N LYS A 6 16.10 6.47 -9.30
CA LYS A 6 15.06 6.94 -8.38
C LYS A 6 14.00 7.72 -9.16
N GLU A 7 13.33 7.07 -10.09
CA GLU A 7 12.38 7.73 -10.98
C GLU A 7 10.98 7.21 -10.69
N ARG A 8 10.04 8.12 -10.48
CA ARG A 8 8.61 7.77 -10.53
C ARG A 8 8.29 7.44 -11.98
N PRO A 9 7.51 6.38 -12.25
CA PRO A 9 7.13 6.07 -13.61
C PRO A 9 6.24 7.18 -14.18
N PRO A 10 6.31 7.45 -15.48
CA PRO A 10 5.44 8.43 -16.11
C PRO A 10 3.98 7.95 -16.05
N ARG A 11 3.13 8.80 -15.45
CA ARG A 11 1.68 8.64 -15.23
C ARG A 11 1.31 7.68 -14.10
N LEU A 12 1.15 8.25 -12.90
CA LEU A 12 0.42 7.61 -11.80
C LEU A 12 -0.46 8.61 -11.05
N ASP A 13 -1.00 9.62 -11.73
CA ASP A 13 -1.87 10.59 -11.06
C ASP A 13 -3.31 10.09 -11.08
N HIS A 14 -3.65 9.17 -10.17
CA HIS A 14 -5.06 9.05 -9.77
C HIS A 14 -5.32 10.17 -8.74
N PRO A 15 -6.36 11.00 -8.92
CA PRO A 15 -6.58 12.18 -8.08
C PRO A 15 -6.76 11.86 -6.59
N ASP A 16 -6.98 10.59 -6.25
CA ASP A 16 -7.26 10.13 -4.89
C ASP A 16 -6.09 9.44 -4.19
N ILE A 17 -4.90 9.35 -4.82
CA ILE A 17 -3.72 8.82 -4.12
C ILE A 17 -3.42 9.68 -2.90
N GLY A 18 -3.19 9.01 -1.78
CA GLY A 18 -2.97 9.62 -0.48
C GLY A 18 -4.23 10.14 0.22
N LYS A 19 -5.42 10.00 -0.39
CA LYS A 19 -6.68 10.36 0.27
C LYS A 19 -7.19 9.22 1.14
N ALA A 20 -7.82 9.60 2.25
CA ALA A 20 -8.58 8.70 3.08
C ALA A 20 -9.83 8.20 2.33
N MET A 21 -10.13 6.92 2.49
CA MET A 21 -11.23 6.22 1.84
C MET A 21 -12.13 5.58 2.89
N PRO A 22 -13.45 5.45 2.63
CA PRO A 22 -14.34 4.71 3.52
C PRO A 22 -13.93 3.24 3.60
N LEU A 23 -14.01 2.65 4.80
CA LEU A 23 -13.81 1.22 5.00
C LEU A 23 -14.97 0.42 4.39
N SER A 24 -14.66 -0.71 3.78
CA SER A 24 -15.64 -1.76 3.49
C SER A 24 -15.77 -2.72 4.68
N ASP A 25 -16.77 -3.60 4.62
CA ASP A 25 -16.92 -4.69 5.58
C ASP A 25 -15.70 -5.64 5.53
N GLU A 26 -15.17 -5.90 4.33
CA GLU A 26 -13.96 -6.71 4.14
C GLU A 26 -12.73 -6.06 4.80
N ASP A 27 -12.57 -4.73 4.68
CA ASP A 27 -11.47 -4.02 5.33
C ASP A 27 -11.57 -4.13 6.85
N THR A 28 -12.80 -3.99 7.38
CA THR A 28 -13.07 -4.08 8.82
C THR A 28 -12.76 -5.49 9.35
N LEU A 29 -13.16 -6.52 8.62
CA LEU A 29 -12.83 -7.91 8.96
C LEU A 29 -11.31 -8.16 8.94
N LEU A 30 -10.61 -7.63 7.94
CA LEU A 30 -9.17 -7.79 7.81
C LEU A 30 -8.41 -7.05 8.93
N ILE A 31 -8.85 -5.85 9.30
CA ILE A 31 -8.30 -5.09 10.44
C ILE A 31 -8.46 -5.92 11.73
N GLU A 32 -9.66 -6.43 11.99
CA GLU A 32 -9.93 -7.20 13.21
C GLU A 32 -9.15 -8.52 13.25
N GLN A 33 -9.03 -9.21 12.12
CA GLN A 33 -8.21 -10.43 12.03
C GLN A 33 -6.74 -10.11 12.30
N THR A 34 -6.20 -9.09 11.63
CA THR A 34 -4.79 -8.70 11.79
C THR A 34 -4.49 -8.27 13.22
N ARG A 35 -5.43 -7.55 13.86
CA ARG A 35 -5.31 -7.15 15.26
C ARG A 35 -5.23 -8.36 16.19
N LYS A 36 -6.11 -9.35 16.01
CA LYS A 36 -6.08 -10.59 16.80
C LYS A 36 -4.79 -11.38 16.60
N GLU A 37 -4.29 -11.44 15.37
CA GLU A 37 -3.00 -12.07 15.06
C GLU A 37 -1.86 -11.32 15.76
N ASN A 38 -1.85 -9.99 15.74
CA ASN A 38 -0.84 -9.15 16.41
C ASN A 38 -0.88 -9.31 17.94
N GLU A 39 -2.07 -9.42 18.53
CA GLU A 39 -2.26 -9.65 19.97
C GLU A 39 -1.78 -11.03 20.42
N ALA A 40 -1.75 -12.01 19.51
CA ALA A 40 -1.26 -13.36 19.77
C ALA A 40 0.28 -13.50 19.64
N LEU A 41 0.97 -12.50 19.09
CA LEU A 41 2.42 -12.50 18.95
C LEU A 41 3.14 -12.26 20.28
N SER A 42 4.39 -12.72 20.38
CA SER A 42 5.27 -12.36 21.49
C SER A 42 5.56 -10.85 21.51
N GLU A 43 5.99 -10.30 22.66
CA GLU A 43 6.25 -8.86 22.76
C GLU A 43 7.31 -8.36 21.78
N ASP A 44 8.35 -9.15 21.56
CA ASP A 44 9.45 -8.81 20.64
C ASP A 44 8.97 -8.80 19.18
N GLU A 45 8.18 -9.80 18.77
CA GLU A 45 7.59 -9.85 17.43
C GLU A 45 6.57 -8.73 17.22
N ARG A 46 5.77 -8.42 18.25
CA ARG A 46 4.80 -7.32 18.20
C ARG A 46 5.50 -5.96 18.03
N ARG A 47 6.65 -5.75 18.67
CA ARG A 47 7.46 -4.52 18.49
C ARG A 47 8.08 -4.41 17.10
N ALA A 48 8.35 -5.54 16.45
CA ALA A 48 8.93 -5.58 15.11
C ALA A 48 7.88 -5.46 13.98
N ARG A 49 6.59 -5.67 14.29
CA ARG A 49 5.49 -5.63 13.32
C ARG A 49 4.89 -4.23 13.23
N PHE A 50 4.57 -3.81 12.00
CA PHE A 50 3.84 -2.57 11.76
C PHE A 50 2.34 -2.74 12.03
N ASP A 51 1.71 -1.70 12.58
CA ASP A 51 0.26 -1.58 12.74
C ASP A 51 -0.45 -1.29 11.41
N ASN A 52 0.29 -0.92 10.37
CA ASN A 52 -0.24 -0.63 9.04
C ASN A 52 0.06 -1.78 8.06
N ILE A 53 -0.95 -2.22 7.31
CA ILE A 53 -0.83 -3.25 6.28
C ILE A 53 -1.22 -2.71 4.90
N ILE A 54 -0.76 -3.38 3.85
CA ILE A 54 -1.19 -3.07 2.47
C ILE A 54 -2.24 -4.10 2.06
N SER A 55 -3.43 -3.63 1.73
CA SER A 55 -4.52 -4.44 1.19
C SER A 55 -4.77 -4.13 -0.28
N LYS A 56 -5.43 -5.05 -0.98
CA LYS A 56 -5.79 -4.91 -2.40
C LYS A 56 -7.29 -5.06 -2.58
N SER A 57 -7.94 -4.09 -3.19
CA SER A 57 -9.37 -4.17 -3.48
C SER A 57 -9.78 -3.32 -4.69
N GLY A 58 -10.96 -3.61 -5.23
CA GLY A 58 -11.47 -2.95 -6.44
C GLY A 58 -10.68 -3.29 -7.70
N ARG A 59 -11.07 -2.66 -8.82
CA ARG A 59 -10.42 -2.83 -10.12
C ARG A 59 -9.93 -1.50 -10.68
N CYS A 60 -8.79 -1.52 -11.35
CA CYS A 60 -8.18 -0.33 -11.95
C CYS A 60 -7.48 -0.66 -13.28
N GLY A 61 -7.07 0.40 -13.99
CA GLY A 61 -6.32 0.29 -15.24
C GLY A 61 -7.18 -0.08 -16.45
N PHE A 62 -6.52 -0.20 -17.60
CA PHE A 62 -7.19 -0.53 -18.86
C PHE A 62 -7.88 -1.90 -18.77
N ALA A 63 -9.15 -1.94 -19.19
CA ALA A 63 -10.04 -3.10 -19.10
C ALA A 63 -10.21 -3.68 -17.68
N SER A 64 -10.06 -2.85 -16.63
CA SER A 64 -10.23 -3.27 -15.23
C SER A 64 -9.33 -4.45 -14.84
N SER A 65 -8.14 -4.48 -15.44
CA SER A 65 -7.22 -5.61 -15.40
C SER A 65 -6.25 -5.58 -14.21
N GLY A 66 -6.33 -4.54 -13.37
CA GLY A 66 -5.57 -4.37 -12.14
C GLY A 66 -6.43 -4.22 -10.90
N GLN A 67 -5.78 -4.00 -9.76
CA GLN A 67 -6.40 -3.73 -8.46
C GLN A 67 -5.77 -2.50 -7.81
N TYR A 68 -6.51 -1.83 -6.93
CA TYR A 68 -5.95 -0.73 -6.15
C TYR A 68 -5.30 -1.28 -4.89
N ASP A 69 -4.12 -0.77 -4.56
CA ASP A 69 -3.48 -0.95 -3.26
C ASP A 69 -3.96 0.15 -2.31
N TYR A 70 -4.18 -0.23 -1.05
CA TYR A 70 -4.52 0.67 0.04
C TYR A 70 -3.64 0.39 1.26
N ILE A 71 -3.33 1.42 2.04
CA ILE A 71 -2.88 1.24 3.43
C ILE A 71 -4.11 1.08 4.31
N LEU A 72 -4.13 0.05 5.13
CA LEU A 72 -5.07 -0.10 6.25
C LEU A 72 -4.32 0.07 7.56
N ASN A 73 -4.76 1.02 8.37
CA ASN A 73 -4.30 1.17 9.74
C ASN A 73 -5.14 0.26 10.65
N THR A 74 -4.50 -0.76 11.19
CA THR A 74 -5.18 -1.74 12.05
C THR A 74 -5.37 -1.23 13.50
N ASN A 75 -4.74 -0.12 13.85
CA ASN A 75 -4.87 0.49 15.16
C ASN A 75 -6.02 1.50 15.19
N PRO A 76 -7.10 1.26 15.95
CA PRO A 76 -8.26 2.13 15.96
C PRO A 76 -8.06 3.43 16.76
N ARG A 77 -6.92 3.60 17.44
CA ARG A 77 -6.69 4.73 18.35
C ARG A 77 -5.60 5.68 17.89
N LYS A 78 -4.64 5.21 17.10
CA LYS A 78 -3.47 5.98 16.70
C LYS A 78 -3.47 6.21 15.19
N THR A 79 -3.27 7.46 14.79
CA THR A 79 -2.94 7.83 13.41
C THR A 79 -1.44 7.68 13.21
N TYR A 80 -1.03 7.16 12.06
CA TYR A 80 0.38 6.93 11.72
C TYR A 80 0.79 7.73 10.50
N THR A 81 2.04 8.19 10.50
CA THR A 81 2.72 8.57 9.25
C THR A 81 3.46 7.35 8.72
N VAL A 82 2.97 6.77 7.62
CA VAL A 82 3.45 5.52 7.06
C VAL A 82 4.35 5.78 5.86
N THR A 83 5.58 5.26 5.91
CA THR A 83 6.53 5.32 4.80
C THR A 83 6.43 4.07 3.94
N ILE A 84 6.19 4.26 2.64
CA ILE A 84 6.02 3.19 1.66
C ILE A 84 7.15 3.24 0.64
N ASN A 85 7.87 2.13 0.50
CA ASN A 85 8.73 1.90 -0.66
C ASN A 85 7.92 1.25 -1.78
N THR A 86 8.03 1.81 -2.98
CA THR A 86 7.40 1.28 -4.19
C THR A 86 8.47 0.94 -5.21
N ASP A 87 8.60 -0.34 -5.51
CA ASP A 87 9.37 -0.85 -6.64
C ASP A 87 8.45 -0.98 -7.85
N TRP A 88 8.87 -0.48 -9.02
CA TRP A 88 8.10 -0.62 -10.25
C TRP A 88 8.92 -1.24 -11.38
N ARG A 89 8.22 -1.95 -12.26
CA ARG A 89 8.80 -2.55 -13.47
C ARG A 89 7.84 -2.53 -14.63
N ARG A 90 8.32 -2.08 -15.80
CA ARG A 90 7.60 -2.03 -17.08
C ARG A 90 8.53 -2.58 -18.17
N GLY A 91 8.41 -3.87 -18.48
CA GLY A 91 9.34 -4.53 -19.40
C GLY A 91 10.77 -4.56 -18.84
N VAL A 92 11.70 -3.89 -19.53
CA VAL A 92 13.11 -3.73 -19.11
C VAL A 92 13.32 -2.51 -18.20
N GLU A 93 12.42 -1.54 -18.27
CA GLU A 93 12.45 -0.35 -17.41
C GLU A 93 12.00 -0.74 -16.01
N HIS A 94 12.69 -0.18 -15.03
CA HIS A 94 12.40 -0.38 -13.61
C HIS A 94 12.94 0.79 -12.81
N GLY A 95 12.41 0.94 -11.61
CA GLY A 95 12.86 1.96 -10.67
C GLY A 95 12.23 1.74 -9.31
N PHE A 96 12.57 2.62 -8.38
CA PHE A 96 11.96 2.63 -7.06
C PHE A 96 11.76 4.07 -6.59
N TYR A 97 10.76 4.27 -5.74
CA TYR A 97 10.55 5.54 -5.04
C TYR A 97 9.97 5.29 -3.65
N THR A 98 10.11 6.30 -2.79
CA THR A 98 9.62 6.27 -1.42
C THR A 98 8.66 7.43 -1.22
N ASP A 99 7.49 7.16 -0.67
CA ASP A 99 6.49 8.17 -0.31
C ASP A 99 6.01 7.97 1.12
N THR A 100 5.45 9.05 1.69
CA THR A 100 4.85 9.01 3.02
C THR A 100 3.37 9.34 2.93
N TYR A 101 2.56 8.65 3.74
CA TYR A 101 1.12 8.78 3.76
C TYR A 101 0.63 8.84 5.20
N THR A 102 -0.31 9.73 5.49
CA THR A 102 -0.96 9.77 6.80
C THR A 102 -2.12 8.79 6.83
N ALA A 103 -1.98 7.71 7.60
CA ALA A 103 -3.02 6.70 7.77
C ALA A 103 -3.83 7.00 9.04
N PRO A 104 -5.10 7.45 8.91
CA PRO A 104 -5.93 7.76 10.07
C PRO A 104 -6.16 6.53 10.93
N ALA A 105 -6.44 6.74 12.22
CA ALA A 105 -6.74 5.66 13.17
C ALA A 105 -7.90 4.79 12.66
N GLY A 106 -7.67 3.47 12.55
CA GLY A 106 -8.63 2.53 11.99
C GLY A 106 -9.05 2.85 10.55
N GLY A 107 -8.21 3.54 9.78
CA GLY A 107 -8.59 4.11 8.49
C GLY A 107 -7.93 3.44 7.29
N LYS A 108 -8.40 3.82 6.10
CA LYS A 108 -7.90 3.35 4.81
C LYS A 108 -7.39 4.51 3.95
N VAL A 109 -6.25 4.36 3.30
CA VAL A 109 -5.66 5.37 2.39
C VAL A 109 -5.30 4.73 1.06
N MET A 110 -5.63 5.37 -0.05
CA MET A 110 -5.32 4.86 -1.40
C MET A 110 -3.85 5.06 -1.77
N LEU A 111 -3.18 4.00 -2.22
CA LEU A 111 -1.78 4.05 -2.72
C LEU A 111 -1.69 4.09 -4.25
N GLY A 112 -2.75 3.68 -4.94
CA GLY A 112 -2.84 3.67 -6.40
C GLY A 112 -2.98 2.26 -6.97
N CYS A 113 -2.85 2.13 -8.29
CA CYS A 113 -3.06 0.87 -9.00
C CYS A 113 -1.81 -0.03 -8.92
N THR A 114 -1.97 -1.32 -8.64
CA THR A 114 -0.88 -2.30 -8.43
C THR A 114 -0.32 -2.86 -9.73
N GLN A 115 -1.18 -3.16 -10.70
CA GLN A 115 -0.79 -3.94 -11.89
C GLN A 115 -1.82 -3.80 -13.00
N THR A 116 -1.53 -3.11 -14.10
CA THR A 116 -2.41 -3.14 -15.27
C THR A 116 -2.02 -4.34 -16.14
N ASN A 117 -2.81 -5.42 -16.20
CA ASN A 117 -2.45 -6.61 -17.00
C ASN A 117 -2.56 -6.41 -18.53
N ASN A 118 -2.80 -5.18 -19.00
CA ASN A 118 -2.81 -4.83 -20.41
C ASN A 118 -1.67 -3.87 -20.80
N ILE A 119 -1.31 -3.94 -22.09
CA ILE A 119 -0.08 -3.43 -22.73
C ILE A 119 0.25 -1.96 -22.38
N PRO A 120 1.51 -1.64 -22.02
CA PRO A 120 2.49 -2.48 -21.32
C PRO A 120 2.20 -2.55 -19.81
N VAL A 121 2.35 -3.76 -19.27
CA VAL A 121 2.08 -4.09 -17.86
C VAL A 121 3.13 -3.43 -16.97
N THR A 122 2.74 -2.39 -16.24
CA THR A 122 3.57 -1.86 -15.14
C THR A 122 3.16 -2.56 -13.85
N LYS A 123 4.11 -3.23 -13.21
CA LYS A 123 3.93 -3.89 -11.92
C LYS A 123 4.47 -2.97 -10.83
N TYR A 124 3.70 -2.78 -9.77
CA TYR A 124 4.08 -2.05 -8.57
C TYR A 124 4.10 -3.01 -7.38
N ILE A 125 5.21 -3.02 -6.65
CA ILE A 125 5.36 -3.76 -5.40
C ILE A 125 5.57 -2.72 -4.31
N ARG A 126 4.62 -2.65 -3.37
CA ARG A 126 4.63 -1.67 -2.28
C ARG A 126 4.89 -2.38 -0.96
N LYS A 127 5.68 -1.77 -0.08
CA LYS A 127 5.99 -2.27 1.26
C LYS A 127 6.01 -1.14 2.27
N VAL A 128 5.42 -1.36 3.43
CA VAL A 128 5.61 -0.50 4.60
C VAL A 128 7.03 -0.69 5.11
N VAL A 129 7.76 0.41 5.27
CA VAL A 129 9.17 0.41 5.74
C VAL A 129 9.37 1.30 6.96
N GLY A 130 8.33 2.00 7.40
CA GLY A 130 8.34 2.76 8.65
C GLY A 130 6.94 3.29 8.98
N GLU A 131 6.68 3.43 10.28
CA GLU A 131 5.50 4.10 10.82
C GLU A 131 5.91 4.90 12.05
N VAL A 132 5.35 6.11 12.20
CA VAL A 132 5.62 7.03 13.33
C VAL A 132 4.30 7.52 13.90
#